data_AF-A0A1G2I7U3-F1
#
_entry.id   AF-A0A1G2I7U3-F1
#
_cell.length_a   1.000
_cell.length_b   1.000
_cell.length_c   1.000
_cell.angle_alpha   90.00
_cell.angle_beta   90.00
_cell.angle_gamma   90.00
#
_symmetry.space_group_name_H-M   'P 1'
#
loop_
_entity.id
_entity.type
_entity.pdbx_description
1 polymer ?
#
loop_
_entity_poly.entity_id
_entity_poly.type
_entity_poly.pdbx_seq_one_letter_code
_entity_poly.pdbx_strand_id
1 'polypeptide(L)'
;MNEQKLENQENYRTEYKEVATNHRFYASLRFIVAAFTTTIQSALFTLYNQAQQQVPLQGHIIVIPLIGLIMMFAIFAIEQRNISLFRAMLQRGKELEFYLGLNNGQFSRLSQPELVHPTGWKKLLTHTLGVRLIYGMIFVLWIMLLIF
;
A
#
# COMPACT_ATOMS: atom_id res chain seq x y z
N MET A 1 -11.78 -40.70 -13.61
CA MET A 1 -10.75 -40.20 -12.68
C MET A 1 -9.68 -39.31 -13.33
N ASN A 2 -9.41 -39.43 -14.65
CA ASN A 2 -8.48 -38.53 -15.35
C ASN A 2 -9.10 -37.18 -15.76
N GLU A 3 -10.37 -37.13 -16.15
CA GLU A 3 -11.05 -35.88 -16.55
C GLU A 3 -11.16 -34.87 -15.40
N GLN A 4 -11.60 -35.31 -14.22
CA GLN A 4 -11.70 -34.44 -13.05
C GLN A 4 -10.34 -33.85 -12.60
N LYS A 5 -9.24 -34.58 -12.82
CA LYS A 5 -7.89 -34.05 -12.56
C LYS A 5 -7.49 -32.97 -13.58
N LEU A 6 -7.86 -33.15 -14.84
CA LEU A 6 -7.59 -32.17 -15.90
C LEU A 6 -8.40 -30.88 -15.67
N GLU A 7 -9.68 -31.02 -15.34
CA GLU A 7 -10.56 -29.89 -15.01
C GLU A 7 -10.04 -29.11 -13.80
N ASN A 8 -9.63 -29.80 -12.73
CA ASN A 8 -9.03 -29.15 -11.57
C ASN A 8 -7.72 -28.42 -11.91
N GLN A 9 -6.87 -29.00 -12.75
CA GLN A 9 -5.65 -28.33 -13.20
C GLN A 9 -5.93 -27.09 -14.05
N GLU A 10 -6.95 -27.12 -14.90
CA GLU A 10 -7.35 -25.97 -15.70
C GLU A 10 -7.91 -24.85 -14.81
N ASN A 11 -8.73 -25.20 -13.82
CA ASN A 11 -9.23 -24.26 -12.82
C ASN A 11 -8.07 -23.59 -12.05
N TYR A 12 -7.08 -24.35 -11.58
CA TYR A 12 -5.91 -23.78 -10.91
C TYR A 12 -5.07 -22.88 -11.82
N ARG A 13 -4.96 -23.19 -13.11
CA ARG A 13 -4.24 -22.34 -14.07
C ARG A 13 -4.97 -21.03 -14.31
N THR A 14 -6.30 -21.06 -14.40
CA THR A 14 -7.13 -19.85 -14.55
C THR A 14 -7.01 -18.98 -13.31
N GLU A 15 -7.20 -19.56 -12.13
CA GLU A 15 -7.04 -18.85 -10.85
C GLU A 15 -5.62 -18.26 -10.71
N TYR A 16 -4.59 -19.01 -11.11
CA TYR A 16 -3.21 -18.52 -11.06
C TYR A 16 -2.99 -17.26 -11.92
N LYS A 17 -3.60 -17.19 -13.11
CA LYS A 17 -3.53 -15.99 -13.97
C LYS A 17 -4.23 -14.80 -13.32
N GLU A 18 -5.37 -15.02 -12.68
CA GLU A 18 -6.10 -13.98 -11.96
C GLU A 18 -5.30 -13.47 -10.76
N VAL A 19 -4.72 -14.38 -9.96
CA VAL A 19 -3.87 -14.02 -8.82
C VAL A 19 -2.63 -13.25 -9.26
N ALA A 20 -1.96 -13.65 -10.35
CA ALA A 20 -0.84 -12.91 -10.93
C ALA A 20 -1.23 -11.50 -11.40
N THR A 21 -2.40 -11.36 -12.01
CA THR A 21 -2.92 -10.07 -12.47
C THR A 21 -3.25 -9.17 -11.28
N ASN A 22 -3.97 -9.70 -10.29
CA ASN A 22 -4.35 -8.97 -9.08
C ASN A 22 -3.13 -8.58 -8.23
N HIS A 23 -2.13 -9.46 -8.11
CA HIS A 23 -0.87 -9.13 -7.43
C HIS A 23 -0.18 -7.92 -8.07
N ARG A 24 -0.07 -7.87 -9.41
CA ARG A 24 0.49 -6.72 -10.14
C ARG A 24 -0.35 -5.47 -9.95
N PHE A 25 -1.68 -5.60 -10.01
CA PHE A 25 -2.59 -4.48 -9.78
C PHE A 25 -2.39 -3.86 -8.39
N TYR A 26 -2.38 -4.67 -7.32
CA TYR A 26 -2.15 -4.17 -5.96
C TYR A 26 -0.74 -3.60 -5.77
N ALA A 27 0.28 -4.15 -6.42
CA ALA A 27 1.62 -3.56 -6.41
C ALA A 27 1.61 -2.15 -7.01
N SER A 28 1.01 -1.98 -8.18
CA SER A 28 0.88 -0.67 -8.85
C SER A 28 0.02 0.32 -8.06
N LEU A 29 -1.07 -0.16 -7.44
CA LEU A 29 -1.99 0.66 -6.66
C LEU A 29 -1.28 1.35 -5.48
N ARG A 30 -0.28 0.71 -4.86
CA ARG A 30 0.50 1.31 -3.77
C ARG A 30 1.28 2.55 -4.24
N PHE A 31 1.87 2.51 -5.42
CA PHE A 31 2.57 3.67 -5.99
C PHE A 31 1.61 4.79 -6.36
N ILE A 32 0.43 4.44 -6.91
CA ILE A 32 -0.62 5.41 -7.23
C ILE A 32 -1.12 6.10 -5.96
N VAL A 33 -1.42 5.34 -4.90
CA VAL A 33 -1.87 5.87 -3.61
C VAL A 33 -0.79 6.76 -2.99
N ALA A 34 0.48 6.37 -3.04
CA ALA A 34 1.59 7.20 -2.57
C ALA A 34 1.67 8.54 -3.33
N ALA A 35 1.64 8.50 -4.66
CA ALA A 35 1.67 9.72 -5.48
C ALA A 35 0.45 10.63 -5.22
N PHE A 36 -0.74 10.04 -5.16
CA PHE A 36 -1.99 10.75 -4.84
C PHE A 36 -1.93 11.41 -3.46
N THR A 37 -1.34 10.72 -2.48
CA THR A 37 -1.13 11.29 -1.15
C THR A 37 -0.24 12.52 -1.23
N THR A 38 0.93 12.41 -1.85
CA THR A 38 1.87 13.54 -1.97
C THR A 38 1.20 14.74 -2.65
N THR A 39 0.43 14.52 -3.71
CA THR A 39 -0.30 15.58 -4.42
C THR A 39 -1.32 16.26 -3.52
N ILE A 40 -2.20 15.51 -2.85
CA ILE A 40 -3.22 16.07 -1.96
C ILE A 40 -2.58 16.83 -0.80
N GLN A 41 -1.55 16.25 -0.18
CA GLN A 41 -0.91 16.83 0.99
C GLN A 41 -0.15 18.12 0.62
N SER A 42 0.48 18.15 -0.56
CA SER A 42 1.10 19.37 -1.09
C SER A 42 0.07 20.46 -1.40
N ALA A 43 -1.08 20.08 -1.97
CA ALA A 43 -2.17 21.01 -2.25
C ALA A 43 -2.75 21.60 -0.95
N LEU A 44 -3.03 20.75 0.06
CA LEU A 44 -3.50 21.19 1.38
C LEU A 44 -2.49 22.09 2.08
N PHE A 45 -1.19 21.78 2.01
CA PHE A 45 -0.15 22.63 2.56
C PHE A 45 -0.08 24.00 1.88
N THR A 46 -0.28 24.04 0.55
CA THR A 46 -0.34 25.29 -0.21
C THR A 46 -1.54 26.12 0.19
N LEU A 47 -2.71 25.49 0.34
CA LEU A 47 -3.93 26.14 0.83
C LEU A 47 -3.76 26.68 2.25
N TYR A 48 -3.09 25.93 3.13
CA TYR A 48 -2.77 26.37 4.48
C TYR A 48 -1.93 27.66 4.48
N ASN A 49 -0.86 27.70 3.68
CA ASN A 49 0.00 28.88 3.58
C ASN A 49 -0.73 30.09 3.00
N GLN A 50 -1.62 29.90 2.03
CA GLN A 50 -2.45 30.98 1.48
C GLN A 50 -3.45 31.50 2.52
N ALA A 51 -4.07 30.62 3.30
CA ALA A 51 -5.00 31.00 4.36
C ALA A 51 -4.34 31.81 5.48
N GLN A 52 -3.08 31.49 5.81
CA GLN A 52 -2.27 32.23 6.80
C GLN A 52 -1.94 33.67 6.36
N GLN A 53 -1.81 33.92 5.05
CA GLN A 53 -1.48 35.25 4.52
C GLN A 53 -2.68 36.19 4.43
N GLN A 54 -3.91 35.66 4.43
CA GLN A 54 -5.13 36.45 4.39
C GLN A 54 -5.59 36.82 5.81
N VAL A 55 -6.21 38.00 5.98
CA VAL A 55 -6.62 38.53 7.30
C VAL A 55 -7.43 37.47 8.07
N PRO A 56 -7.01 37.07 9.29
CA PRO A 56 -7.36 35.77 9.84
C PRO A 56 -8.77 35.76 10.41
N LEU A 57 -9.72 35.16 9.69
CA LEU A 57 -10.81 34.44 10.34
C LEU A 57 -10.18 33.20 10.98
N GLN A 58 -9.86 33.29 12.28
CA GLN A 58 -9.14 32.28 13.07
C GLN A 58 -9.65 30.83 12.88
N GLY A 59 -10.92 30.65 12.49
CA GLY A 59 -11.51 29.34 12.26
C GLY A 59 -10.92 28.57 11.05
N HIS A 60 -10.48 29.24 9.98
CA HIS A 60 -10.00 28.54 8.77
C HIS A 60 -8.63 27.90 8.95
N ILE A 61 -7.81 28.45 9.83
CA ILE A 61 -6.45 27.98 10.11
C ILE A 61 -6.47 26.59 10.77
N ILE A 62 -7.48 26.29 11.59
CA ILE A 62 -7.60 24.99 12.31
C ILE A 62 -8.24 23.92 11.42
N VAL A 63 -9.16 24.32 10.53
CA VAL A 63 -9.92 23.37 9.69
C VAL A 63 -9.00 22.66 8.69
N ILE A 64 -8.04 23.35 8.08
CA ILE A 64 -7.16 22.78 7.05
C ILE A 64 -6.28 21.64 7.63
N PRO A 65 -5.55 21.82 8.76
CA PRO A 65 -4.80 20.75 9.39
C PRO A 65 -5.66 19.55 9.81
N LEU A 66 -6.88 19.80 10.28
CA LEU A 66 -7.80 18.74 10.68
C LEU A 66 -8.26 17.90 9.47
N ILE A 67 -8.54 18.54 8.33
CA ILE A 67 -8.78 17.85 7.05
C ILE A 67 -7.53 17.07 6.63
N GLY A 68 -6.34 17.66 6.76
CA GLY A 68 -5.07 17.00 6.47
C GLY A 68 -4.88 15.69 7.26
N LEU A 69 -5.17 15.72 8.56
CA LEU A 69 -5.13 14.55 9.45
C LEU A 69 -6.15 13.48 9.06
N ILE A 70 -7.41 13.87 8.80
CA ILE A 70 -8.47 12.94 8.38
C ILE A 70 -8.09 12.26 7.07
N MET A 71 -7.64 13.04 6.07
CA MET A 71 -7.19 12.50 4.78
C MET A 71 -6.01 11.56 4.94
N MET A 72 -5.04 11.94 5.79
CA MET A 72 -3.88 11.11 6.09
C MET A 72 -4.28 9.77 6.72
N PHE A 73 -5.24 9.78 7.66
CA PHE A 73 -5.78 8.56 8.27
C PHE A 73 -6.52 7.69 7.26
N ALA A 74 -7.36 8.28 6.41
CA ALA A 74 -8.10 7.55 5.37
C ALA A 74 -7.15 6.86 4.38
N ILE A 75 -6.13 7.57 3.91
CA ILE A 75 -5.08 7.04 3.03
C ILE A 75 -4.31 5.92 3.71
N PHE A 76 -3.94 6.11 4.99
CA PHE A 76 -3.25 5.08 5.75
C PHE A 76 -4.07 3.79 5.86
N ALA A 77 -5.37 3.90 6.11
CA ALA A 77 -6.27 2.73 6.13
C ALA A 77 -6.34 2.02 4.77
N ILE A 78 -6.39 2.78 3.67
CA ILE A 78 -6.34 2.23 2.30
C ILE A 78 -5.03 1.47 2.07
N GLU A 79 -3.88 2.03 2.47
CA GLU A 79 -2.59 1.37 2.32
C GLU A 79 -2.51 0.08 3.15
N GLN A 80 -3.01 0.07 4.40
CA GLN A 80 -3.03 -1.16 5.21
C GLN A 80 -3.86 -2.26 4.55
N ARG A 81 -5.04 -1.90 4.00
CA ARG A 81 -5.87 -2.84 3.25
C ARG A 81 -5.16 -3.36 2.00
N ASN A 82 -4.50 -2.49 1.24
CA ASN A 82 -3.74 -2.87 0.06
C ASN A 82 -2.59 -3.82 0.39
N ILE A 83 -1.85 -3.57 1.49
CA ILE A 83 -0.79 -4.46 1.98
C ILE A 83 -1.36 -5.84 2.33
N SER A 84 -2.51 -5.87 3.01
CA SER A 84 -3.18 -7.13 3.37
C SER A 84 -3.57 -7.94 2.13
N LEU A 85 -4.22 -7.29 1.15
CA LEU A 85 -4.66 -7.94 -0.09
C LEU A 85 -3.46 -8.40 -0.94
N PHE A 86 -2.42 -7.57 -1.03
CA PHE A 86 -1.18 -7.92 -1.71
C PHE A 86 -0.54 -9.19 -1.11
N ARG A 87 -0.47 -9.27 0.22
CA ARG A 87 0.06 -10.46 0.93
C ARG A 87 -0.81 -11.69 0.72
N ALA A 88 -2.14 -11.54 0.75
CA ALA A 88 -3.07 -12.63 0.47
C ALA A 88 -2.88 -13.20 -0.94
N MET A 89 -2.72 -12.34 -1.96
CA MET A 89 -2.43 -12.78 -3.33
C MET A 89 -1.08 -13.50 -3.41
N LEU A 90 -0.07 -13.03 -2.69
CA LEU A 90 1.25 -13.68 -2.65
C LEU A 90 1.17 -15.09 -2.05
N GLN A 91 0.44 -15.24 -0.93
CA GLN A 91 0.23 -16.54 -0.29
C GLN A 91 -0.57 -17.48 -1.18
N ARG A 92 -1.68 -17.00 -1.76
CA ARG A 92 -2.52 -17.80 -2.65
C ARG A 92 -1.78 -18.24 -3.91
N GLY A 93 -0.98 -17.35 -4.49
CA GLY A 93 -0.14 -17.68 -5.64
C GLY A 93 0.87 -18.79 -5.32
N LYS A 94 1.46 -18.78 -4.12
CA LYS A 94 2.35 -19.85 -3.65
C LYS A 94 1.63 -21.19 -3.51
N GLU A 95 0.42 -21.19 -2.95
CA GLU A 95 -0.41 -22.40 -2.84
C GLU A 95 -0.74 -22.98 -4.22
N LEU A 96 -1.11 -22.14 -5.17
CA LEU A 96 -1.39 -22.55 -6.54
C LEU A 96 -0.15 -23.12 -7.24
N GLU A 97 1.02 -22.53 -7.04
CA GLU A 97 2.28 -23.09 -7.55
C GLU A 97 2.58 -24.47 -6.99
N PHE A 98 2.28 -24.69 -5.70
CA PHE A 98 2.41 -26.00 -5.08
C PHE A 98 1.46 -27.03 -5.73
N TYR A 99 0.17 -26.70 -5.91
CA TYR A 99 -0.80 -27.59 -6.56
C TYR A 99 -0.50 -27.86 -8.04
N LEU A 100 0.13 -26.91 -8.72
CA LEU A 100 0.56 -27.05 -10.12
C LEU A 100 1.92 -27.76 -10.28
N GLY A 101 2.59 -28.12 -9.17
CA GLY A 101 3.92 -28.76 -9.19
C GLY A 101 5.06 -27.84 -9.61
N LEU A 102 4.88 -26.52 -9.48
CA LEU A 102 5.87 -25.50 -9.83
C LEU A 102 6.80 -25.23 -8.64
N ASN A 103 7.79 -26.10 -8.45
CA ASN A 103 8.73 -26.03 -7.32
C ASN A 103 9.55 -24.73 -7.22
N ASN A 104 9.64 -23.95 -8.30
CA ASN A 104 10.43 -22.72 -8.36
C ASN A 104 9.70 -21.57 -9.08
N GLY A 105 8.39 -21.48 -8.87
CA GLY A 105 7.56 -20.47 -9.47
C GLY A 105 7.87 -19.03 -8.99
N GLN A 106 7.17 -18.07 -9.57
CA GLN A 106 7.35 -16.65 -9.27
C GLN A 106 6.95 -16.34 -7.81
N PHE A 107 5.81 -16.86 -7.35
CA PHE A 107 5.28 -16.57 -6.03
C PHE A 107 6.05 -17.30 -4.93
N SER A 108 6.53 -18.51 -5.17
CA SER A 108 7.41 -19.24 -4.26
C SER A 108 8.68 -18.44 -3.99
N ARG A 109 9.31 -17.90 -5.05
CA ARG A 109 10.47 -17.00 -4.94
C ARG A 109 10.16 -15.70 -4.22
N LEU A 110 9.07 -15.01 -4.59
CA LEU A 110 8.67 -13.75 -3.95
C LEU A 110 8.21 -13.93 -2.49
N SER A 111 7.75 -15.13 -2.12
CA SER A 111 7.32 -15.48 -0.76
C SER A 111 8.47 -15.85 0.19
N GLN A 112 9.71 -15.87 -0.30
CA GLN A 112 10.86 -16.22 0.54
C GLN A 112 10.95 -15.25 1.74
N PRO A 113 11.19 -15.78 2.96
CA PRO A 113 11.13 -15.00 4.18
C PRO A 113 12.11 -13.82 4.18
N GLU A 114 13.24 -13.93 3.47
CA GLU A 114 14.19 -12.83 3.30
C GLU A 114 13.62 -11.62 2.55
N LEU A 115 12.65 -11.84 1.66
CA LEU A 115 11.98 -10.80 0.86
C LEU A 115 10.70 -10.30 1.54
N VAL A 116 9.98 -11.17 2.25
CA VAL A 116 8.69 -10.83 2.90
C VAL A 116 8.89 -10.24 4.29
N HIS A 117 9.86 -10.75 5.05
CA HIS A 117 10.20 -10.32 6.41
C HIS A 117 11.72 -10.13 6.54
N PRO A 118 12.30 -9.13 5.85
CA PRO A 118 13.72 -8.84 5.99
C PRO A 118 14.06 -8.55 7.46
N THR A 119 15.05 -9.28 7.97
CA THR A 119 15.57 -9.12 9.34
C THR A 119 16.77 -8.18 9.36
N GLY A 120 16.99 -7.49 10.48
CA GLY A 120 18.12 -6.57 10.67
C GLY A 120 18.06 -5.32 9.78
N TRP A 121 19.22 -4.90 9.26
CA TRP A 121 19.37 -3.69 8.43
C TRP A 121 18.61 -3.76 7.10
N LYS A 122 18.37 -4.96 6.56
CA LYS A 122 17.58 -5.15 5.34
C LYS A 122 16.11 -4.72 5.52
N LYS A 123 15.61 -4.68 6.76
CA LYS A 123 14.28 -4.15 7.10
C LYS A 123 14.16 -2.66 6.80
N LEU A 124 15.27 -1.93 6.87
CA LEU A 124 15.32 -0.49 6.55
C LEU A 124 15.21 -0.22 5.05
N LEU A 125 15.60 -1.19 4.21
CA LEU A 125 15.59 -1.10 2.76
C LEU A 125 14.27 -1.59 2.13
N THR A 126 13.27 -1.95 2.94
CA THR A 126 11.98 -2.38 2.41
C THR A 126 11.14 -1.19 1.95
N HIS A 127 10.56 -1.25 0.74
CA HIS A 127 9.65 -0.22 0.21
C HIS A 127 8.53 0.17 1.20
N THR A 128 8.03 -0.78 1.98
CA THR A 128 7.00 -0.54 3.00
C THR A 128 7.46 0.40 4.12
N LEU A 129 8.76 0.41 4.47
CA LEU A 129 9.29 1.36 5.45
C LEU A 129 9.34 2.77 4.87
N GLY A 130 9.84 2.93 3.64
CA GLY A 130 9.91 4.24 2.98
C GLY A 130 8.53 4.91 2.91
N VAL A 131 7.52 4.14 2.48
CA VAL A 131 6.13 4.62 2.45
C VAL A 131 5.62 4.99 3.85
N ARG A 132 5.90 4.17 4.87
CA ARG A 132 5.52 4.48 6.27
C ARG A 132 6.22 5.72 6.81
N LEU A 133 7.48 5.95 6.46
CA LEU A 133 8.23 7.14 6.88
C LEU A 133 7.62 8.40 6.27
N ILE A 134 7.30 8.38 4.98
CA ILE A 134 6.61 9.50 4.30
C ILE A 134 5.30 9.82 5.03
N TYR A 135 4.49 8.80 5.29
CA TYR A 135 3.23 8.95 6.01
C TYR A 135 3.41 9.46 7.44
N GLY A 136 4.43 8.97 8.16
CA GLY A 136 4.78 9.45 9.50
C GLY A 136 5.20 10.93 9.50
N MET A 137 6.03 11.35 8.53
CA MET A 137 6.46 12.74 8.39
C MET A 137 5.29 13.67 8.09
N ILE A 138 4.41 13.30 7.16
CA ILE A 138 3.21 14.08 6.82
C ILE A 138 2.28 14.18 8.03
N PHE A 139 2.10 13.09 8.77
CA PHE A 139 1.27 13.08 9.97
C PHE A 139 1.82 14.00 11.07
N VAL A 140 3.13 13.93 11.35
CA VAL A 140 3.79 14.82 12.31
C VAL A 140 3.70 16.28 11.87
N LEU A 141 3.89 16.55 10.58
CA LEU A 141 3.75 17.90 10.01
C LEU A 141 2.36 18.47 10.30
N TRP A 142 1.28 17.72 10.07
CA TRP A 142 -0.06 18.23 10.36
C TRP A 142 -0.35 18.41 11.84
N ILE A 143 0.17 17.55 12.71
CA ILE A 143 0.08 17.76 14.16
C ILE A 143 0.77 19.06 14.55
N MET A 144 1.97 19.32 14.01
CA MET A 144 2.71 20.54 14.30
C MET A 144 1.93 21.78 13.82
N LEU A 145 1.39 21.76 12.60
CA LEU A 145 0.57 22.86 12.06
C LEU A 145 -0.78 23.05 12.76
N LEU A 146 -1.27 22.03 13.47
CA LEU A 146 -2.49 22.16 14.28
C LEU A 146 -2.19 22.83 15.63
N ILE A 147 -1.00 22.60 16.18
CA ILE A 147 -0.59 23.10 17.50
C ILE A 147 0.02 24.52 17.41
N PHE A 148 0.79 24.80 16.34
CA PHE A 148 1.51 26.05 16.11
C PHE A 148 0.90 26.84 14.94
#